data_AF-A0A259FD07-F1
#
_entry.id   AF-A0A259FD07-F1
#
_cell.length_a   1.000
_cell.length_b   1.000
_cell.length_c   1.000
_cell.angle_alpha   90.00
_cell.angle_beta   90.00
_cell.angle_gamma   90.00
#
_symmetry.space_group_name_H-M   'P 1'
#
loop_
_entity.id
_entity.type
_entity.pdbx_description
1 polymer ?
#
loop_
_entity_poly.entity_id
_entity_poly.type
_entity_poly.pdbx_seq_one_letter_code
_entity_poly.pdbx_strand_id
1 'polypeptide(L)' 'MALRATIHKADLHVADSDRHYYGSHSLTIAKHPSETEERMMVRIIAFALQAQEDLVFTKGLSE' A
#
# COMPACT_ATOMS: atom_id res chain seq x y z
N MET A 1 4.29 -8.74 -24.54
CA MET A 1 4.82 -9.16 -23.24
C MET A 1 4.43 -8.12 -22.21
N ALA A 2 3.79 -8.49 -21.11
CA ALA A 2 3.52 -7.54 -20.03
C ALA A 2 4.85 -7.17 -19.37
N LEU A 3 5.12 -5.88 -19.22
CA LEU A 3 6.23 -5.38 -18.42
C LEU A 3 6.10 -5.94 -17.00
N ARG A 4 7.22 -6.31 -16.36
CA ARG A 4 7.19 -6.81 -14.98
C ARG A 4 6.82 -5.67 -14.04
N ALA A 5 6.10 -5.99 -12.96
CA ALA A 5 5.83 -5.02 -11.91
C ALA A 5 7.12 -4.56 -11.24
N THR A 6 7.19 -3.28 -10.87
CA THR A 6 8.27 -2.74 -10.02
C THR A 6 7.90 -2.95 -8.57
N ILE A 7 8.81 -3.50 -7.76
CA ILE A 7 8.58 -3.73 -6.34
C ILE A 7 9.08 -2.55 -5.53
N HIS A 8 8.18 -1.98 -4.71
CA HIS A 8 8.49 -0.94 -3.74
C HIS A 8 8.36 -1.49 -2.33
N LYS A 9 9.23 -1.02 -1.43
CA LYS A 9 9.13 -1.27 0.01
C LYS A 9 8.86 0.06 0.71
N ALA A 10 7.98 0.04 1.70
CA ALA A 10 7.68 1.20 2.51
C ALA A 10 7.47 0.76 3.95
N ASP A 11 8.18 1.41 4.88
CA ASP A 11 7.89 1.30 6.30
C ASP A 11 6.92 2.42 6.67
N LEU A 12 5.71 2.04 7.09
CA LEU A 12 4.62 2.95 7.39
C LEU A 12 4.32 2.90 8.89
N HIS A 13 4.46 4.04 9.56
CA HIS A 13 4.00 4.23 10.93
C HIS A 13 2.71 5.03 10.92
N VAL A 14 1.65 4.47 11.51
CA VAL A 14 0.33 5.11 11.60
C VAL A 14 0.08 5.48 13.06
N ALA A 15 -0.20 6.76 13.30
CA ALA A 15 -0.66 7.27 14.59
C ALA A 15 -2.01 7.96 14.37
N ASP A 16 -3.08 7.19 14.55
CA ASP A 16 -4.46 7.61 14.37
C ASP A 16 -5.13 7.74 15.74
N SER A 17 -5.16 8.96 16.26
CA SER A 17 -5.73 9.25 17.58
C SER A 17 -7.25 9.16 17.61
N ASP A 18 -7.93 9.33 16.46
CA ASP A 18 -9.39 9.28 16.36
C ASP A 18 -9.87 7.83 16.53
N ARG A 19 -9.13 6.86 15.98
CA ARG A 19 -9.39 5.42 16.12
C ARG A 19 -8.61 4.76 17.27
N HIS A 20 -7.76 5.51 17.97
CA HIS A 20 -6.76 4.99 18.93
C HIS A 20 -5.88 3.87 18.34
N TYR A 21 -5.53 4.00 17.05
CA TYR A 21 -4.72 3.03 16.33
C TYR A 21 -3.28 3.53 16.19
N TYR A 22 -2.33 2.76 16.73
CA TYR A 22 -0.90 3.02 16.62
C TYR A 22 -0.22 1.77 16.08
N GLY A 23 0.15 1.80 14.79
CA GLY A 23 0.63 0.64 14.05
C GLY A 23 1.93 0.91 13.31
N SER A 24 2.73 -0.13 13.14
CA SER A 24 3.92 -0.12 12.28
C SER A 24 3.81 -1.23 11.26
N HIS A 25 3.92 -0.89 9.97
CA HIS A 25 3.69 -1.81 8.86
C HIS A 25 4.86 -1.76 7.88
N SER A 26 5.52 -2.90 7.67
CA SER A 26 6.48 -3.05 6.58
C SER A 26 5.76 -3.56 5.34
N LEU A 27 5.49 -2.65 4.40
CA LEU A 27 4.71 -2.90 3.19
C LEU A 27 5.62 -3.30 2.03
N THR A 28 5.20 -4.34 1.30
CA THR A 28 5.77 -4.69 -0.02
C THR A 28 4.68 -4.47 -1.07
N ILE A 29 4.92 -3.54 -2.00
CA ILE A 29 3.94 -3.10 -2.99
C ILE A 29 4.46 -3.43 -4.39
N ALA A 30 3.68 -4.19 -5.14
CA ALA A 30 3.90 -4.36 -6.57
C ALA A 30 3.19 -3.24 -7.36
N LYS A 31 3.96 -2.41 -8.07
CA LYS A 31 3.45 -1.39 -8.99
C LYS A 31 3.33 -2.00 -10.39
N HIS A 32 2.11 -2.17 -10.89
CA HIS A 32 1.87 -2.62 -12.26
C HIS A 32 2.42 -1.58 -13.26
N PRO A 33 2.93 -1.96 -14.45
CA PRO A 33 3.47 -0.99 -15.41
C PRO A 33 2.49 0.11 -15.85
N SER A 34 1.18 -0.18 -15.82
CA SER A 34 0.13 0.80 -16.11
C SER A 34 -0.32 1.60 -14.88
N GLU A 35 0.23 1.32 -13.70
CA GLU A 35 -0.01 2.10 -12.49
C GLU A 35 0.96 3.27 -12.41
N THR A 36 0.43 4.49 -12.28
CA THR A 36 1.24 5.69 -12.04
C THR A 36 1.73 5.69 -10.58
N GLU A 37 2.77 6.49 -10.30
CA GLU A 37 3.30 6.60 -8.94
C GLU A 37 2.29 7.25 -8.00
N GLU A 38 1.53 8.24 -8.48
CA GLU A 38 0.48 8.90 -7.72
C GLU A 38 -0.60 7.90 -7.30
N ARG A 39 -1.04 7.02 -8.22
CA ARG A 39 -2.02 5.98 -7.88
C ARG A 39 -1.46 5.00 -6.84
N MET A 40 -0.19 4.61 -6.96
CA MET A 40 0.46 3.76 -5.96
C MET A 40 0.52 4.46 -4.59
N MET A 41 0.85 5.75 -4.54
CA MET A 41 0.87 6.51 -3.29
C MET A 41 -0.53 6.66 -2.68
N VAL A 42 -1.57 6.87 -3.49
CA VAL A 42 -2.96 6.88 -3.01
C VAL A 42 -3.36 5.55 -2.37
N ARG A 43 -2.89 4.41 -2.89
CA ARG A 43 -3.10 3.10 -2.24
C ARG A 43 -2.44 3.02 -0.87
N ILE A 44 -1.24 3.58 -0.69
CA ILE A 44 -0.57 3.64 0.61
C ILE A 44 -1.36 4.53 1.58
N ILE A 45 -1.87 5.68 1.12
CA ILE A 45 -2.74 6.53 1.93
C ILE A 45 -4.01 5.80 2.32
N ALA A 46 -4.66 5.10 1.39
CA ALA A 46 -5.85 4.30 1.67
C ALA A 46 -5.58 3.20 2.70
N PHE A 47 -4.41 2.55 2.61
CA PHE A 47 -3.95 1.60 3.62
C PHE A 47 -3.83 2.27 4.99
N ALA A 48 -3.15 3.43 5.09
CA ALA A 48 -2.96 4.14 6.35
C ALA A 48 -4.29 4.55 6.99
N LEU A 49 -5.23 5.08 6.19
CA LEU A 49 -6.56 5.50 6.64
C LEU A 49 -7.42 4.34 7.15
N GLN A 50 -7.17 3.12 6.67
CA GLN A 50 -7.92 1.92 7.04
C GLN A 50 -7.04 0.89 7.76
N ALA A 51 -5.91 1.33 8.32
CA ALA A 51 -4.91 0.42 8.88
C ALA A 51 -5.53 -0.45 9.99
N GLN A 52 -5.28 -1.76 9.88
CA GLN A 52 -5.70 -2.81 10.78
C GLN A 52 -4.85 -4.07 10.52
N GLU A 53 -4.90 -5.05 11.42
CA GLU A 53 -3.99 -6.21 11.43
C GLU A 53 -4.02 -7.04 10.14
N ASP A 54 -5.21 -7.31 9.60
CA ASP A 54 -5.38 -8.19 8.44
C ASP A 54 -5.42 -7.47 7.07
N LEU A 55 -5.22 -6.15 7.04
CA LEU A 55 -5.24 -5.41 5.79
C LEU A 55 -3.96 -5.68 4.99
N VAL A 56 -4.11 -6.10 3.73
CA VAL A 56 -3.00 -6.40 2.82
C VAL A 56 -3.27 -5.88 1.42
N PHE A 57 -2.19 -5.56 0.67
CA PHE A 57 -2.32 -5.29 -0.76
C PHE A 57 -2.54 -6.58 -1.53
N THR A 58 -3.51 -6.54 -2.46
CA THR A 58 -3.73 -7.61 -3.44
C THR A 58 -3.05 -7.24 -4.77
N LYS A 59 -3.27 -8.05 -5.81
CA LYS A 59 -2.63 -7.91 -7.12
C LYS A 59 -3.01 -6.62 -7.89
N GLY A 60 -4.01 -5.86 -7.41
CA GLY A 60 -4.36 -4.56 -7.95
C GLY A 60 -4.83 -4.63 -9.41
N LEU A 61 -4.06 -4.05 -10.33
CA LEU A 61 -4.39 -3.98 -11.77
C LEU A 61 -3.98 -5.23 -12.57
N SER A 62 -3.34 -6.21 -11.92
CA SER A 62 -2.96 -7.47 -12.56
C SER A 62 -3.90 -8.55 -12.01
N GLU A 63 -4.81 -9.08 -12.82
CA GLU A 63 -5.63 -10.24 -12.41
C GLU A 63 -4.76 -11.51 -12.32
#